data_AF-A0A7S0Q2T8-F1
#
_entry.id   AF-A0A7S0Q2T8-F1
#
_cell.length_a   1.000
_cell.length_b   1.000
_cell.length_c   1.000
_cell.angle_alpha   90.00
_cell.angle_beta   90.00
_cell.angle_gamma   90.00
#
_symmetry.space_group_name_H-M   'P 1'
#
loop_
_entity.id
_entity.type
_entity.pdbx_description
1 polymer ?
#
loop_
_entity_poly.entity_id
_entity_poly.type
_entity_poly.pdbx_seq_one_letter_code
_entity_poly.pdbx_strand_id
1 'polypeptide(L)'
;ATGPLPTARAPGTGPRTPFSSASFFDASKAFATSHRDRISLEAFESLLRWLKEDGSEIAIFDACNVTKQRRAKLGELVCALNDEAAGRESPVSIVFIESICYDEQMVLQLMEGKVQNSPDFVSLPKAAAMADLHERIRHYEKVYQTVAHDEGPYIKILDLSSKASVSNVYGRMASSVLPFLLALHTMDRPVLLYMLPSGDEAGSSPQYREALVRWARSYARSSELTILTSTEPSALAAAQGLADASGGPQPQQRAMLGPLLV
;
A
#
# COMPACT_ATOMS: atom_id res chain seq x y z
N ALA A 1 11.92 21.80 2.87
CA ALA A 1 12.52 21.81 1.53
C ALA A 1 12.19 20.48 0.85
N THR A 2 11.04 20.41 0.18
CA THR A 2 10.59 19.21 -0.54
C THR A 2 11.30 19.18 -1.89
N GLY A 3 12.38 18.42 -1.96
CA GLY A 3 13.01 18.09 -3.23
C GLY A 3 12.01 17.36 -4.15
N PRO A 4 12.18 17.46 -5.47
CA PRO A 4 11.30 16.76 -6.41
C PRO A 4 11.38 15.25 -6.18
N LEU A 5 10.21 14.59 -6.27
CA LEU A 5 10.12 13.13 -6.35
C LEU A 5 11.05 12.64 -7.46
N PRO A 6 11.85 11.57 -7.23
CA PRO A 6 12.75 11.06 -8.26
C PRO A 6 11.93 10.62 -9.47
N THR A 7 12.23 11.23 -10.61
CA THR A 7 11.69 10.84 -11.91
C THR A 7 12.03 9.38 -12.19
N ALA A 8 11.10 8.64 -12.80
CA ALA A 8 11.32 7.27 -13.25
C ALA A 8 12.63 7.19 -14.05
N ARG A 9 13.60 6.46 -13.49
CA ARG A 9 14.94 6.32 -14.06
C ARG A 9 14.82 5.63 -15.42
N ALA A 10 15.44 6.19 -16.45
CA ALA A 10 15.50 5.60 -17.79
C ALA A 10 15.94 4.12 -17.71
N PRO A 11 15.44 3.23 -18.60
CA PRO A 11 15.77 1.83 -18.55
C PRO A 11 17.29 1.62 -18.63
N GLY A 12 17.85 1.15 -17.52
CA GLY A 12 19.28 0.95 -17.36
C GLY A 12 19.75 -0.20 -18.24
N THR A 13 20.59 0.12 -19.23
CA THR A 13 21.33 -0.85 -20.07
C THR A 13 22.53 -1.48 -19.34
N GLY A 14 22.59 -1.37 -18.01
CA GLY A 14 23.66 -1.90 -17.18
C GLY A 14 23.46 -3.39 -16.84
N PRO A 15 24.54 -4.14 -16.60
CA PRO A 15 24.45 -5.54 -16.19
C PRO A 15 23.65 -5.67 -14.88
N ARG A 16 22.73 -6.63 -14.86
CA ARG A 16 21.90 -6.95 -13.70
C ARG A 16 22.77 -7.24 -12.48
N THR A 17 22.42 -6.69 -11.33
CA THR A 17 23.12 -6.99 -10.08
C THR A 17 22.86 -8.44 -9.67
N PRO A 18 23.88 -9.20 -9.22
CA PRO A 18 23.71 -10.61 -8.85
C PRO A 18 22.67 -10.82 -7.74
N PHE A 19 22.47 -9.80 -6.89
CA PHE A 19 21.52 -9.79 -5.77
C PHE A 19 20.05 -9.63 -6.18
N SER A 20 19.76 -9.33 -7.45
CA SER A 20 18.39 -9.20 -7.94
C SER A 20 17.85 -10.48 -8.59
N SER A 21 18.72 -11.47 -8.90
CA SER A 21 18.34 -12.73 -9.56
C SER A 21 17.54 -13.67 -8.67
N ALA A 22 16.60 -14.44 -9.25
CA ALA A 22 15.84 -15.46 -8.51
C ALA A 22 16.74 -16.42 -7.72
N SER A 23 17.90 -16.77 -8.29
CA SER A 23 18.94 -17.59 -7.67
C SER A 23 19.44 -17.06 -6.32
N PHE A 24 19.48 -15.74 -6.11
CA PHE A 24 19.84 -15.14 -4.82
C PHE A 24 18.76 -15.37 -3.74
N PHE A 25 17.55 -15.73 -4.14
CA PHE A 25 16.44 -15.96 -3.22
C PHE A 25 16.29 -17.43 -2.78
N ASP A 26 17.04 -18.33 -3.41
CA ASP A 26 17.09 -19.75 -3.07
C ASP A 26 17.60 -19.99 -1.65
N ALA A 27 16.75 -20.57 -0.80
CA ALA A 27 17.07 -20.85 0.60
C ALA A 27 18.18 -21.89 0.78
N SER A 28 18.42 -22.75 -0.22
CA SER A 28 19.52 -23.73 -0.19
C SER A 28 20.91 -23.08 -0.26
N LYS A 29 20.99 -21.81 -0.68
CA LYS A 29 22.25 -21.07 -0.81
C LYS A 29 22.57 -20.32 0.46
N ALA A 30 23.35 -20.96 1.34
CA ALA A 30 23.73 -20.42 2.64
C ALA A 30 24.27 -18.98 2.59
N PHE A 31 25.12 -18.66 1.62
CA PHE A 31 25.64 -17.30 1.43
C PHE A 31 24.51 -16.29 1.15
N ALA A 32 23.60 -16.61 0.25
CA ALA A 32 22.53 -15.71 -0.16
C ALA A 32 21.50 -15.52 0.97
N THR A 33 21.17 -16.59 1.69
CA THR A 33 20.35 -16.52 2.92
C THR A 33 21.04 -15.65 3.97
N SER A 34 22.28 -15.94 4.35
CA SER A 34 23.02 -15.15 5.35
C SER A 34 23.11 -13.66 4.97
N HIS A 35 23.32 -13.35 3.69
CA HIS A 35 23.38 -11.97 3.23
C HIS A 35 22.04 -11.24 3.37
N ARG A 36 20.92 -11.89 2.99
CA ARG A 36 19.56 -11.34 3.17
C ARG A 36 19.20 -11.19 4.65
N ASP A 37 19.63 -12.14 5.48
CA ASP A 37 19.41 -12.10 6.93
C ASP A 37 20.10 -10.90 7.55
N ARG A 38 21.38 -10.70 7.22
CA ARG A 38 22.16 -9.56 7.71
C ARG A 38 21.52 -8.22 7.34
N ILE A 39 21.20 -8.01 6.05
CA ILE A 39 20.57 -6.76 5.59
C ILE A 39 19.23 -6.51 6.29
N SER A 40 18.41 -7.55 6.41
CA SER A 40 17.11 -7.48 7.07
C SER A 40 17.23 -7.11 8.54
N LEU A 41 18.20 -7.66 9.26
CA LEU A 41 18.42 -7.34 10.68
C LEU A 41 19.00 -5.93 10.85
N GLU A 42 19.98 -5.53 10.04
CA GLU A 42 20.54 -4.16 10.07
C GLU A 42 19.47 -3.09 9.80
N ALA A 43 18.57 -3.35 8.85
CA ALA A 43 17.44 -2.47 8.56
C ALA A 43 16.45 -2.42 9.74
N PHE A 44 16.15 -3.56 10.36
CA PHE A 44 15.25 -3.63 11.51
C PHE A 44 15.84 -2.92 12.74
N GLU A 45 17.11 -3.12 13.06
CA GLU A 45 17.80 -2.41 14.14
C GLU A 45 17.81 -0.89 13.93
N SER A 46 17.96 -0.44 12.69
CA SER A 46 17.86 0.97 12.34
C SER A 46 16.46 1.52 12.59
N LEU A 47 15.43 0.74 12.26
CA LEU A 47 14.03 1.05 12.55
C LEU A 47 13.76 1.10 14.06
N LEU A 48 14.31 0.17 14.85
CA LEU A 48 14.20 0.19 16.31
C LEU A 48 14.90 1.40 16.92
N ARG A 49 16.06 1.81 16.37
CA ARG A 49 16.77 3.01 16.80
C ARG A 49 15.92 4.27 16.54
N TRP A 50 15.26 4.35 15.39
CA TRP A 50 14.34 5.45 15.08
C TRP A 50 13.13 5.50 16.03
N LEU A 51 12.60 4.35 16.47
CA LEU A 51 11.53 4.27 17.49
C LEU A 51 11.95 4.74 18.90
N LYS A 52 13.25 4.95 19.14
CA LYS A 52 13.75 5.57 20.39
C LYS A 52 13.70 7.10 20.33
N GLU A 53 13.57 7.69 19.14
CA GLU A 53 13.52 9.15 18.98
C GLU A 53 12.17 9.72 19.45
N ASP A 54 12.19 10.96 19.94
CA ASP A 54 10.98 11.63 20.43
C ASP A 54 9.97 11.87 19.30
N GLY A 55 8.71 11.52 19.54
CA GLY A 55 7.63 11.64 18.55
C GLY A 55 7.50 10.48 17.57
N SER A 56 8.39 9.47 17.63
CA SER A 56 8.27 8.24 16.84
C SER A 56 7.27 7.27 17.49
N GLU A 57 6.15 7.01 16.82
CA GLU A 57 5.10 6.10 17.33
C GLU A 57 4.96 4.78 16.55
N ILE A 58 5.05 4.82 15.23
CA ILE A 58 4.74 3.69 14.35
C ILE A 58 5.83 3.53 13.30
N ALA A 59 6.36 2.31 13.18
CA ALA A 59 7.30 1.96 12.14
C ALA A 59 6.78 0.77 11.32
N ILE A 60 7.00 0.81 10.01
CA ILE A 60 6.59 -0.24 9.08
C ILE A 60 7.84 -0.95 8.57
N PHE A 61 7.94 -2.24 8.88
CA PHE A 61 9.04 -3.08 8.39
C PHE A 61 8.57 -3.93 7.21
N ASP A 62 8.75 -3.41 5.99
CA ASP A 62 8.40 -4.10 4.76
C ASP A 62 9.50 -5.10 4.34
N ALA A 63 9.25 -6.37 4.64
CA ALA A 63 10.07 -7.50 4.21
C ALA A 63 9.21 -8.76 4.13
N CYS A 64 9.66 -9.75 3.34
CA CYS A 64 8.86 -10.96 3.12
C CYS A 64 8.58 -11.75 4.42
N ASN A 65 9.51 -11.75 5.38
CA ASN A 65 9.34 -12.34 6.72
C ASN A 65 8.66 -13.73 6.74
N VAL A 66 8.96 -14.55 5.75
CA VAL A 66 8.19 -15.77 5.41
C VAL A 66 8.37 -16.94 6.39
N THR A 67 9.41 -16.93 7.23
CA THR A 67 9.70 -18.01 8.18
C THR A 67 9.37 -17.59 9.61
N LYS A 68 8.89 -18.52 10.43
CA LYS A 68 8.70 -18.31 11.88
C LYS A 68 10.00 -17.87 12.57
N GLN A 69 11.12 -18.52 12.24
CA GLN A 69 12.43 -18.22 12.83
C GLN A 69 12.84 -16.76 12.62
N ARG A 70 12.60 -16.18 11.43
CA ARG A 70 12.86 -14.75 11.18
C ARG A 70 12.02 -13.88 12.11
N ARG A 71 10.71 -14.14 12.17
CA ARG A 71 9.77 -13.33 12.98
C ARG A 71 10.10 -13.42 14.48
N ALA A 72 10.50 -14.59 14.96
CA ALA A 72 10.99 -14.77 16.33
C ALA A 72 12.20 -13.89 16.66
N LYS A 73 13.21 -13.84 15.77
CA LYS A 73 14.38 -12.94 15.93
C LYS A 73 13.99 -11.46 16.00
N LEU A 74 12.99 -11.03 15.22
CA LEU A 74 12.48 -9.65 15.30
C LEU A 74 11.81 -9.39 16.66
N GLY A 75 11.08 -10.38 17.18
CA GLY A 75 10.49 -10.34 18.52
C GLY A 75 11.55 -10.22 19.62
N GLU A 76 12.62 -11.02 19.56
CA GLU A 76 13.75 -10.95 20.49
C GLU A 76 14.38 -9.55 20.53
N LEU A 77 14.58 -8.92 19.37
CA LEU A 77 15.11 -7.56 19.29
C LEU A 77 14.17 -6.51 19.89
N VAL A 78 12.85 -6.68 19.74
CA VAL A 78 11.86 -5.80 20.37
C VAL A 78 11.78 -6.01 21.88
N CYS A 79 11.91 -7.25 22.35
CA CYS A 79 12.03 -7.54 23.78
C CYS A 79 13.28 -6.85 24.37
N ALA A 80 14.44 -7.02 23.74
CA ALA A 80 15.67 -6.36 24.16
C ALA A 80 15.55 -4.83 24.19
N LEU A 81 14.90 -4.25 23.17
CA LEU A 81 14.59 -2.82 23.13
C LEU A 81 13.75 -2.36 24.33
N ASN A 82 12.72 -3.13 24.69
CA ASN A 82 11.84 -2.81 25.80
C ASN A 82 12.55 -2.98 27.15
N ASP A 83 13.43 -3.97 27.29
CA ASP A 83 14.23 -4.20 28.49
C ASP A 83 15.23 -3.05 28.73
N GLU A 84 15.90 -2.56 27.68
CA GLU A 84 16.77 -1.37 27.74
C GLU A 84 16.01 -0.11 28.14
N ALA A 85 14.72 -0.05 27.82
CA ALA A 85 13.85 1.10 28.02
C ALA A 85 12.90 0.93 29.21
N ALA A 86 13.25 0.10 30.19
CA ALA A 86 12.48 -0.14 31.41
C ALA A 86 12.14 1.19 32.11
N GLY A 87 10.90 1.67 31.94
CA GLY A 87 10.44 2.99 32.41
C GLY A 87 9.81 3.88 31.33
N ARG A 88 9.87 3.52 30.04
CA ARG A 88 9.01 4.16 29.01
C ARG A 88 7.54 3.94 29.36
N GLU A 89 6.74 4.97 29.14
CA GLU A 89 5.28 4.93 29.36
C GLU A 89 4.59 3.86 28.49
N SER A 90 5.18 3.48 27.35
CA SER A 90 4.60 2.48 26.46
C SER A 90 5.68 1.61 25.82
N PRO A 91 5.61 0.27 25.99
CA PRO A 91 6.50 -0.66 25.31
C PRO A 91 6.20 -0.73 23.81
N VAL A 92 7.22 -1.03 23.01
CA VAL A 92 7.07 -1.32 21.58
C VAL A 92 6.46 -2.71 21.43
N SER A 93 5.49 -2.83 20.53
CA SER A 93 4.86 -4.10 20.17
C SER A 93 4.91 -4.32 18.66
N ILE A 94 4.92 -5.58 18.24
CA ILE A 94 4.84 -5.99 16.83
C ILE A 94 3.41 -6.42 16.54
N VAL A 95 2.86 -5.93 15.43
CA VAL A 95 1.65 -6.49 14.81
C VAL A 95 2.00 -6.96 13.41
N PHE A 96 1.78 -8.24 13.11
CA PHE A 96 2.03 -8.78 11.79
C PHE A 96 0.88 -8.47 10.84
N ILE A 97 1.18 -7.91 9.68
CA ILE A 97 0.21 -7.77 8.57
C ILE A 97 0.66 -8.73 7.47
N GLU A 98 -0.12 -9.78 7.24
CA GLU A 98 0.17 -10.82 6.26
C GLU A 98 -0.84 -10.73 5.10
N SER A 99 -0.34 -10.52 3.87
CA SER A 99 -1.16 -10.57 2.66
C SER A 99 -1.02 -11.94 2.01
N ILE A 100 -2.13 -12.65 1.86
CA ILE A 100 -2.19 -13.99 1.28
C ILE A 100 -3.08 -13.93 0.04
N CYS A 101 -2.56 -14.29 -1.12
CA CYS A 101 -3.30 -14.29 -2.37
C CYS A 101 -3.30 -15.70 -2.96
N TYR A 102 -4.49 -16.29 -3.06
CA TYR A 102 -4.76 -17.59 -3.66
C TYR A 102 -5.28 -17.45 -5.09
N ASP A 103 -5.86 -16.30 -5.45
CA ASP A 103 -6.32 -16.03 -6.81
C ASP A 103 -5.12 -15.89 -7.78
N GLU A 104 -4.95 -16.89 -8.65
CA GLU A 104 -3.86 -16.92 -9.63
C GLU A 104 -3.89 -15.74 -10.61
N GLN A 105 -5.06 -15.25 -11.01
CA GLN A 105 -5.16 -14.10 -11.92
C GLN A 105 -4.69 -12.84 -11.23
N MET A 106 -5.07 -12.66 -9.97
CA MET A 106 -4.62 -11.55 -9.13
C MET A 106 -3.10 -11.61 -8.89
N VAL A 107 -2.56 -12.79 -8.60
CA VAL A 107 -1.10 -13.00 -8.48
C VAL A 107 -0.39 -12.58 -9.76
N LEU A 108 -0.89 -13.00 -10.93
CA LEU A 108 -0.31 -12.62 -12.22
C LEU A 108 -0.33 -11.10 -12.43
N GLN A 109 -1.45 -10.41 -12.13
CA GLN A 109 -1.54 -8.96 -12.24
C GLN A 109 -0.55 -8.24 -11.32
N LEU A 110 -0.42 -8.70 -10.06
CA LEU A 110 0.55 -8.15 -9.11
C LEU A 110 2.00 -8.38 -9.59
N MET A 111 2.28 -9.54 -10.17
CA MET A 111 3.58 -9.84 -10.77
C MET A 111 3.89 -8.92 -11.96
N GLU A 112 2.93 -8.71 -12.85
CA GLU A 112 3.10 -7.79 -13.99
C GLU A 112 3.38 -6.37 -13.53
N GLY A 113 2.59 -5.87 -12.56
CA GLY A 113 2.81 -4.56 -11.95
C GLY A 113 4.19 -4.45 -11.31
N LYS A 114 4.66 -5.51 -10.64
CA LYS A 114 6.01 -5.54 -10.06
C LYS A 114 7.11 -5.53 -11.11
N VAL A 115 6.98 -6.31 -12.19
CA VAL A 115 7.93 -6.32 -13.31
C VAL A 115 8.02 -4.97 -14.00
N GLN A 116 6.88 -4.28 -14.16
CA GLN A 116 6.85 -2.96 -14.79
C GLN A 116 7.49 -1.85 -13.94
N ASN A 117 7.31 -1.91 -12.62
CA ASN A 117 7.65 -0.79 -11.73
C ASN A 117 8.90 -1.00 -10.88
N SER A 118 9.44 -2.22 -10.80
CA SER A 118 10.58 -2.53 -9.93
C SER A 118 11.93 -2.36 -10.65
N PRO A 119 12.93 -1.73 -10.00
CA PRO A 119 14.28 -1.63 -10.55
C PRO A 119 14.96 -2.99 -10.73
N ASP A 120 14.50 -4.05 -10.05
CA ASP A 120 15.05 -5.42 -10.15
C ASP A 120 14.96 -6.00 -11.57
N PHE A 121 14.00 -5.53 -12.37
CA PHE A 121 13.64 -6.12 -13.68
C PHE A 121 13.87 -5.18 -14.87
N VAL A 122 14.28 -3.93 -14.63
CA VAL A 122 14.42 -2.88 -15.67
C VAL A 122 15.34 -3.30 -16.83
N SER A 123 16.36 -4.10 -16.57
CA SER A 123 17.33 -4.55 -17.58
C SER A 123 16.90 -5.84 -18.30
N LEU A 124 15.72 -6.40 -17.99
CA LEU A 124 15.24 -7.66 -18.56
C LEU A 124 14.07 -7.44 -19.52
N PRO A 125 13.99 -8.21 -20.62
CA PRO A 125 12.76 -8.33 -21.39
C PRO A 125 11.60 -8.82 -20.52
N LYS A 126 10.38 -8.32 -20.73
CA LYS A 126 9.19 -8.64 -19.90
C LYS A 126 9.04 -10.15 -19.64
N ALA A 127 9.17 -10.99 -20.68
CA ALA A 127 9.04 -12.44 -20.54
C ALA A 127 10.10 -13.05 -19.60
N ALA A 128 11.35 -12.61 -19.70
CA ALA A 128 12.44 -13.08 -18.84
C ALA A 128 12.28 -12.57 -17.40
N ALA A 129 11.82 -11.32 -17.22
CA ALA A 129 11.51 -10.76 -15.91
C ALA A 129 10.38 -11.52 -15.20
N MET A 130 9.30 -11.84 -15.92
CA MET A 130 8.20 -12.64 -15.38
C MET A 130 8.65 -14.04 -14.96
N ALA A 131 9.46 -14.72 -15.79
CA ALA A 131 10.01 -16.03 -15.47
C ALA A 131 10.91 -16.00 -14.24
N ASP A 132 11.76 -14.98 -14.12
CA ASP A 132 12.62 -14.80 -12.94
C ASP A 132 11.81 -14.52 -11.67
N LEU A 133 10.82 -13.62 -11.73
CA LEU A 133 9.95 -13.35 -10.60
C LEU A 133 9.15 -14.59 -10.17
N HIS A 134 8.68 -15.39 -11.14
CA HIS A 134 7.99 -16.65 -10.86
C HIS A 134 8.89 -17.64 -10.11
N GLU A 135 10.15 -17.79 -10.52
CA GLU A 135 11.09 -18.66 -9.82
C GLU A 135 11.45 -18.14 -8.43
N ARG A 136 11.57 -16.80 -8.29
CA ARG A 136 11.74 -16.15 -6.99
C ARG A 136 10.58 -16.46 -6.04
N ILE A 137 9.34 -16.42 -6.52
CA ILE A 137 8.16 -16.78 -5.73
C ILE A 137 8.23 -18.24 -5.28
N ARG A 138 8.56 -19.18 -6.18
CA ARG A 138 8.73 -20.61 -5.84
C ARG A 138 9.78 -20.85 -4.76
N HIS A 139 10.87 -20.09 -4.74
CA HIS A 139 11.85 -20.19 -3.66
C HIS A 139 11.27 -19.79 -2.29
N TYR A 140 10.41 -18.77 -2.25
CA TYR A 140 9.74 -18.37 -1.01
C TYR A 140 8.66 -19.37 -0.59
N GLU A 141 7.86 -19.89 -1.52
CA GLU A 141 6.82 -20.90 -1.25
C GLU A 141 7.38 -22.14 -0.54
N LYS A 142 8.58 -22.59 -0.94
CA LYS A 142 9.26 -23.75 -0.33
C LYS A 142 9.53 -23.62 1.17
N VAL A 143 9.68 -22.39 1.67
CA VAL A 143 10.05 -22.12 3.08
C VAL A 143 8.97 -21.33 3.82
N TYR A 144 7.88 -20.99 3.15
CA TYR A 144 6.84 -20.13 3.71
C TYR A 144 6.10 -20.82 4.86
N GLN A 145 5.96 -20.08 5.95
CA GLN A 145 5.25 -20.46 7.16
C GLN A 145 4.35 -19.30 7.56
N THR A 146 3.04 -19.48 7.41
CA THR A 146 2.04 -18.47 7.78
C THR A 146 2.18 -18.03 9.23
N VAL A 147 1.79 -16.77 9.52
CA VAL A 147 1.82 -16.24 10.89
C VAL A 147 0.89 -17.06 11.78
N ALA A 148 1.40 -17.57 12.89
CA ALA A 148 0.63 -18.39 13.80
C ALA A 148 0.13 -17.60 15.03
N HIS A 149 -0.88 -18.12 15.71
CA HIS A 149 -1.51 -17.45 16.86
C HIS A 149 -0.54 -17.25 18.04
N ASP A 150 0.41 -18.15 18.21
CA ASP A 150 1.45 -18.11 19.23
C ASP A 150 2.55 -17.07 18.95
N GLU A 151 2.57 -16.45 17.76
CA GLU A 151 3.57 -15.43 17.40
C GLU A 151 3.14 -14.01 17.82
N GLY A 152 1.89 -13.82 18.27
CA GLY A 152 1.38 -12.54 18.76
C GLY A 152 0.27 -11.94 17.88
N PRO A 153 0.03 -10.61 17.97
CA PRO A 153 -0.99 -9.91 17.20
C PRO A 153 -0.78 -10.00 15.70
N TYR A 154 -1.84 -10.28 14.94
CA TYR A 154 -1.79 -10.29 13.49
C TYR A 154 -3.11 -9.89 12.82
N ILE A 155 -2.97 -9.40 11.58
CA ILE A 155 -4.02 -9.20 10.60
C ILE A 155 -3.59 -9.95 9.33
N LYS A 156 -4.37 -10.94 8.92
CA LYS A 156 -4.22 -11.60 7.61
C LYS A 156 -5.26 -11.05 6.67
N ILE A 157 -4.85 -10.54 5.52
CA ILE A 157 -5.72 -10.11 4.43
C ILE A 157 -5.63 -11.17 3.32
N LEU A 158 -6.76 -11.78 2.99
CA LEU A 158 -6.85 -12.82 1.97
C LEU A 158 -7.42 -12.20 0.69
N ASP A 159 -6.77 -12.49 -0.44
CA ASP A 159 -7.11 -12.02 -1.79
C ASP A 159 -7.44 -10.51 -1.82
N LEU A 160 -6.48 -9.72 -1.31
CA LEU A 160 -6.46 -8.25 -1.21
C LEU A 160 -7.54 -7.58 -0.35
N SER A 161 -8.70 -8.19 -0.16
CA SER A 161 -9.75 -7.77 0.79
C SER A 161 -10.96 -8.70 0.83
N SER A 162 -10.92 -9.87 0.18
CA SER A 162 -12.07 -10.81 0.15
C SER A 162 -12.44 -11.31 1.55
N LYS A 163 -11.43 -11.46 2.41
CA LYS A 163 -11.58 -11.93 3.79
C LYS A 163 -10.41 -11.43 4.64
N ALA A 164 -10.68 -11.15 5.91
CA ALA A 164 -9.63 -10.93 6.90
C ALA A 164 -9.71 -11.97 8.03
N SER A 165 -8.55 -12.36 8.56
CA SER A 165 -8.41 -13.16 9.77
C SER A 165 -7.56 -12.38 10.76
N VAL A 166 -8.11 -12.09 11.94
CA VAL A 166 -7.51 -11.16 12.89
C VAL A 166 -7.37 -11.83 14.25
N SER A 167 -6.26 -11.60 14.94
CA SER A 167 -6.00 -12.16 16.26
C SER A 167 -5.24 -11.17 17.14
N ASN A 168 -5.70 -10.97 18.37
CA ASN A 168 -5.08 -10.10 19.37
C ASN A 168 -4.86 -8.64 18.89
N VAL A 169 -5.78 -8.12 18.08
CA VAL A 169 -5.75 -6.75 17.57
C VAL A 169 -6.80 -5.90 18.28
N TYR A 170 -6.37 -4.79 18.89
CA TYR A 170 -7.19 -3.93 19.73
C TYR A 170 -6.92 -2.44 19.46
N GLY A 171 -7.72 -1.56 20.06
CA GLY A 171 -7.49 -0.10 20.02
C GLY A 171 -7.40 0.47 18.59
N ARG A 172 -6.43 1.37 18.35
CA ARG A 172 -6.20 2.02 17.04
C ARG A 172 -6.04 1.03 15.89
N MET A 173 -5.47 -0.15 16.15
CA MET A 173 -5.29 -1.17 15.12
C MET A 173 -6.64 -1.76 14.67
N ALA A 174 -7.57 -1.98 15.61
CA ALA A 174 -8.90 -2.50 15.30
C ALA A 174 -9.85 -1.42 14.76
N SER A 175 -9.75 -0.18 15.25
CA SER A 175 -10.69 0.89 14.91
C SER A 175 -10.30 1.73 13.69
N SER A 176 -9.03 1.73 13.29
CA SER A 176 -8.54 2.57 12.18
C SER A 176 -7.76 1.77 11.15
N VAL A 177 -6.77 0.99 11.58
CA VAL A 177 -5.87 0.29 10.64
C VAL A 177 -6.58 -0.86 9.93
N LEU A 178 -7.25 -1.76 10.67
CA LEU A 178 -7.98 -2.88 10.07
C LEU A 178 -9.05 -2.40 9.07
N PRO A 179 -9.94 -1.45 9.41
CA PRO A 179 -10.83 -0.82 8.45
C PRO A 179 -10.15 -0.26 7.20
N PHE A 180 -9.04 0.45 7.38
CA PHE A 180 -8.30 1.01 6.26
C PHE A 180 -7.78 -0.10 5.34
N LEU A 181 -7.19 -1.15 5.90
CA LEU A 181 -6.70 -2.31 5.14
C LEU A 181 -7.82 -3.01 4.36
N LEU A 182 -9.00 -3.15 4.96
CA LEU A 182 -10.18 -3.74 4.30
C LEU A 182 -10.73 -2.88 3.16
N ALA A 183 -10.51 -1.57 3.21
CA ALA A 183 -10.95 -0.64 2.17
C ALA A 183 -9.96 -0.51 0.99
N LEU A 184 -8.77 -1.10 1.08
CA LEU A 184 -7.78 -1.06 0.00
C LEU A 184 -8.21 -1.92 -1.19
N HIS A 185 -7.92 -1.43 -2.39
CA HIS A 185 -8.08 -2.17 -3.64
C HIS A 185 -6.96 -1.83 -4.62
N THR A 186 -6.66 -2.75 -5.53
CA THR A 186 -5.65 -2.56 -6.60
C THR A 186 -6.26 -2.19 -7.94
N MET A 187 -7.59 -2.08 -8.02
CA MET A 187 -8.29 -1.70 -9.24
C MET A 187 -7.98 -0.25 -9.65
N ASP A 188 -7.73 -0.05 -10.94
CA ASP A 188 -7.56 1.28 -11.54
C ASP A 188 -8.88 2.06 -11.52
N ARG A 189 -9.05 2.90 -10.49
CA ARG A 189 -10.21 3.77 -10.32
C ARG A 189 -9.75 5.23 -10.26
N PRO A 190 -9.88 6.01 -11.35
CA PRO A 190 -9.45 7.41 -11.34
C PRO A 190 -10.30 8.20 -10.35
N VAL A 191 -9.63 8.90 -9.44
CA VAL A 191 -10.25 9.90 -8.55
C VAL A 191 -9.97 11.27 -9.13
N LEU A 192 -11.03 11.97 -9.51
CA LEU A 192 -10.94 13.30 -10.12
C LEU A 192 -11.32 14.35 -9.07
N LEU A 193 -10.39 15.27 -8.81
CA LEU A 193 -10.61 16.38 -7.89
C LEU A 193 -10.79 17.66 -8.69
N TYR A 194 -11.94 18.30 -8.53
CA TYR A 194 -12.24 19.58 -9.14
C TYR A 194 -12.54 20.60 -8.04
N MET A 195 -11.70 21.63 -7.95
CA MET A 195 -11.84 22.69 -6.96
C MET A 195 -12.44 23.92 -7.62
N LEU A 196 -13.56 24.40 -7.08
CA LEU A 196 -14.12 25.69 -7.44
C LEU A 196 -13.38 26.80 -6.68
N PRO A 197 -13.18 27.98 -7.28
CA PRO A 197 -12.62 29.12 -6.56
C PRO A 197 -13.50 29.50 -5.37
N SER A 198 -12.88 29.76 -4.22
CA SER A 198 -13.58 30.24 -3.03
C SER A 198 -13.96 31.72 -3.18
N GLY A 199 -15.23 32.06 -2.90
CA GLY A 199 -15.75 33.44 -2.87
C GLY A 199 -17.01 33.62 -3.73
N ASP A 200 -17.97 34.39 -3.23
CA ASP A 200 -19.35 34.50 -3.77
C ASP A 200 -19.41 34.83 -5.28
N GLU A 201 -18.47 35.60 -5.83
CA GLU A 201 -18.45 35.97 -7.24
C GLU A 201 -17.60 35.03 -8.14
N ALA A 202 -16.53 34.45 -7.60
CA ALA A 202 -15.59 33.63 -8.39
C ALA A 202 -16.05 32.16 -8.52
N GLY A 203 -16.61 31.59 -7.44
CA GLY A 203 -17.17 30.23 -7.44
C GLY A 203 -18.51 30.14 -8.18
N SER A 204 -19.26 31.25 -8.21
CA SER A 204 -20.53 31.36 -8.96
C SER A 204 -20.33 31.67 -10.45
N SER A 205 -19.09 31.96 -10.89
CA SER A 205 -18.82 32.27 -12.30
C SER A 205 -19.23 31.09 -13.20
N PRO A 206 -20.14 31.31 -14.19
CA PRO A 206 -20.62 30.26 -15.08
C PRO A 206 -19.51 29.55 -15.83
N GLN A 207 -18.38 30.23 -16.07
CA GLN A 207 -17.25 29.72 -16.83
C GLN A 207 -16.70 28.40 -16.29
N TYR A 208 -16.56 28.26 -14.96
CA TYR A 208 -16.04 27.04 -14.34
C TYR A 208 -17.02 25.88 -14.47
N ARG A 209 -18.32 26.16 -14.26
CA ARG A 209 -19.40 25.18 -14.41
C ARG A 209 -19.52 24.71 -15.86
N GLU A 210 -19.45 25.63 -16.82
CA GLU A 210 -19.48 25.31 -18.25
C GLU A 210 -18.25 24.50 -18.69
N ALA A 211 -17.07 24.82 -18.16
CA ALA A 211 -15.86 24.05 -18.43
C ALA A 211 -15.98 22.62 -17.91
N LEU A 212 -16.51 22.44 -16.69
CA LEU A 212 -16.76 21.13 -16.10
C LEU A 212 -17.79 20.33 -16.92
N VAL A 213 -18.89 20.96 -17.33
CA VAL A 213 -19.92 20.36 -18.20
C VAL A 213 -19.32 19.96 -19.55
N ARG A 214 -18.50 20.81 -20.16
CA ARG A 214 -17.84 20.50 -21.43
C ARG A 214 -16.90 19.31 -21.30
N TRP A 215 -16.10 19.30 -20.22
CA TRP A 215 -15.22 18.19 -19.90
C TRP A 215 -16.00 16.88 -19.71
N ALA A 216 -17.11 16.92 -18.97
CA ALA A 216 -17.98 15.77 -18.73
C ALA A 216 -18.48 15.14 -20.03
N ARG A 217 -18.90 15.96 -20.99
CA ARG A 217 -19.36 15.51 -22.31
C ARG A 217 -18.23 14.88 -23.14
N SER A 218 -16.99 15.31 -22.93
CA SER A 218 -15.82 14.74 -23.63
C SER A 218 -15.24 13.52 -22.94
N TYR A 219 -15.55 13.31 -21.65
CA TYR A 219 -14.97 12.23 -20.87
C TYR A 219 -15.67 10.91 -21.20
N ALA A 220 -14.92 9.96 -21.75
CA ALA A 220 -15.46 8.72 -22.31
C ALA A 220 -16.26 7.87 -21.30
N ARG A 221 -15.96 7.98 -20.00
CA ARG A 221 -16.60 7.22 -18.91
C ARG A 221 -17.47 8.11 -18.01
N SER A 222 -18.01 9.21 -18.55
CA SER A 222 -18.77 10.18 -17.76
C SER A 222 -20.02 9.61 -17.11
N SER A 223 -20.73 8.68 -17.77
CA SER A 223 -21.91 8.01 -17.24
C SER A 223 -21.62 7.09 -16.04
N GLU A 224 -20.37 6.66 -15.84
CA GLU A 224 -19.94 5.78 -14.74
C GLU A 224 -19.50 6.58 -13.50
N LEU A 225 -19.52 7.91 -13.54
CA LEU A 225 -19.01 8.75 -12.46
C LEU A 225 -19.87 8.65 -11.20
N THR A 226 -19.22 8.40 -10.06
CA THR A 226 -19.79 8.69 -8.74
C THR A 226 -19.45 10.12 -8.36
N ILE A 227 -20.44 11.00 -8.30
CA ILE A 227 -20.24 12.44 -8.04
C ILE A 227 -20.45 12.74 -6.56
N LEU A 228 -19.40 13.21 -5.89
CA LEU A 228 -19.43 13.68 -4.51
C LEU A 228 -19.27 15.20 -4.49
N THR A 229 -20.07 15.87 -3.68
CA THR A 229 -20.02 17.34 -3.53
C THR A 229 -20.14 17.77 -2.07
N SER A 230 -19.64 18.97 -1.77
CA SER A 230 -19.84 19.61 -0.48
C SER A 230 -21.27 20.14 -0.36
N THR A 231 -21.61 20.69 0.80
CA THR A 231 -22.91 21.35 1.04
C THR A 231 -22.94 22.80 0.55
N GLU A 232 -21.88 23.29 -0.09
CA GLU A 232 -21.79 24.66 -0.56
C GLU A 232 -22.61 24.84 -1.87
N PRO A 233 -23.45 25.89 -2.00
CA PRO A 233 -24.37 26.02 -3.13
C PRO A 233 -23.70 26.02 -4.51
N SER A 234 -22.51 26.63 -4.66
CA SER A 234 -21.81 26.67 -5.95
C SER A 234 -21.28 25.28 -6.34
N ALA A 235 -20.74 24.53 -5.37
CA ALA A 235 -20.32 23.14 -5.55
C ALA A 235 -21.50 22.21 -5.88
N LEU A 236 -22.66 22.40 -5.24
CA LEU A 236 -23.86 21.63 -5.57
C LEU A 236 -24.34 21.94 -6.99
N ALA A 237 -24.39 23.22 -7.37
CA ALA A 237 -24.82 23.65 -8.69
C ALA A 237 -23.87 23.19 -9.81
N ALA A 238 -22.56 23.10 -9.54
CA ALA A 238 -21.57 22.53 -10.45
C ALA A 238 -21.72 21.01 -10.56
N ALA A 239 -21.90 20.31 -9.44
CA ALA A 239 -22.10 18.86 -9.40
C ALA A 239 -23.39 18.45 -10.12
N GLN A 240 -24.47 19.23 -9.97
CA GLN A 240 -25.72 19.00 -10.70
C GLN A 240 -25.51 19.13 -12.21
N GLY A 241 -24.86 20.21 -12.65
CA GLY A 241 -24.56 20.40 -14.07
C GLY A 241 -23.68 19.28 -14.64
N LEU A 242 -22.72 18.79 -13.85
CA LEU A 242 -21.90 17.63 -14.19
C LEU A 242 -22.76 16.35 -14.36
N ALA A 243 -23.66 16.08 -13.41
CA ALA A 243 -24.55 14.91 -13.46
C ALA A 243 -25.50 14.95 -14.68
N ASP A 244 -26.10 16.12 -14.93
CA ASP A 244 -27.00 16.32 -16.08
C ASP A 244 -26.25 16.15 -17.41
N ALA A 245 -24.99 16.62 -17.47
CA ALA A 245 -24.16 16.52 -18.67
C ALA A 245 -23.59 15.11 -18.89
N SER A 246 -23.38 14.33 -17.83
CA SER A 246 -22.85 12.97 -17.90
C SER A 246 -23.93 11.90 -18.14
N GLY A 247 -25.21 12.24 -17.91
CA GLY A 247 -26.30 11.26 -17.88
C GLY A 247 -26.15 10.23 -16.76
N GLY A 248 -25.31 10.53 -15.76
CA GLY A 248 -24.96 9.65 -14.66
C GLY A 248 -25.85 9.82 -13.42
N PRO A 249 -25.51 9.14 -12.31
CA PRO A 249 -26.25 9.25 -11.07
C PRO A 249 -26.17 10.67 -10.48
N GLN A 250 -27.21 11.05 -9.74
CA GLN A 250 -27.31 12.36 -9.09
C GLN A 250 -26.21 12.54 -8.02
N PRO A 251 -25.74 13.79 -7.79
CA PRO A 251 -24.69 14.06 -6.81
C PRO A 251 -25.07 13.59 -5.40
N GLN A 252 -24.14 12.91 -4.73
CA GLN A 252 -24.30 12.55 -3.32
C GLN A 252 -23.64 13.61 -2.44
N GLN A 253 -24.43 14.25 -1.58
CA GLN A 253 -23.93 15.13 -0.54
C GLN A 253 -23.34 14.26 0.59
N ARG A 254 -22.10 14.53 0.98
CA ARG A 254 -21.51 13.94 2.18
C ARG A 254 -21.29 15.02 3.23
N ALA A 255 -22.02 14.91 4.34
CA ALA A 255 -21.77 15.68 5.54
C ALA A 255 -20.51 15.14 6.21
N MET A 256 -19.35 15.72 5.87
CA MET A 256 -18.02 15.33 6.37
C MET A 256 -17.60 13.90 5.97
N LEU A 257 -16.30 13.73 5.67
CA LEU A 257 -15.69 12.44 5.38
C LEU A 257 -15.63 11.59 6.65
N GLY A 258 -16.76 10.99 7.05
CA GLY A 258 -16.73 9.82 7.91
C GLY A 258 -15.96 8.68 7.22
N PRO A 259 -15.24 7.82 7.96
CA PRO A 259 -14.49 6.72 7.37
C PRO A 259 -15.40 5.87 6.48
N LEU A 260 -14.88 5.48 5.32
CA LEU A 260 -15.53 4.55 4.39
C LEU A 260 -15.60 3.17 5.06
N LEU A 261 -16.60 2.98 5.92
CA LEU A 261 -17.00 1.71 6.50
C LEU A 261 -18.52 1.66 6.50
N VAL A 262 -19.08 1.20 5.40
CA VAL A 262 -20.37 0.49 5.38
C VAL A 262 -20.18 -0.71 4.49
#